data_AF-A0A7S1LLW5-F1
#
_entry.id   AF-A0A7S1LLW5-F1
#
_cell.length_a   1.000
_cell.length_b   1.000
_cell.length_c   1.000
_cell.angle_alpha   90.00
_cell.angle_beta   90.00
_cell.angle_gamma   90.00
#
_symmetry.space_group_name_H-M   'P 1'
#
loop_
_entity.id
_entity.type
_entity.pdbx_description
1 polymer ?
#
loop_
_entity_poly.entity_id
_entity_poly.type
_entity_poly.pdbx_seq_one_letter_code
_entity_poly.pdbx_strand_id
1 'polypeptide(L)'
;MPSKNVTPEMKKKMFPPDGVPCAKNMKPDDYLFQACEYGCNTQALDRALAKKANVNARNKSGMTPLMMAATNWTHPKYMTFLETLLAKGAEVNVESEYGNTVMDVLNKEIIHYEAAREKEIKDQADRREIMEGRGPVGWGYGTAEDQKKTVIWNRPAVDELDDFKMMPQLYKGKALLEAKGAKAGEEAFNPAYLTAEEFVEKRDKVLAKYKDKKYKMYNGQ
;
A
#
# COMPACT_ATOMS: atom_id res chain seq x y z
N MET A 1 0.59 44.94 -12.39
CA MET A 1 -0.04 44.74 -11.06
C MET A 1 1.02 44.21 -10.12
N PRO A 2 1.26 44.81 -8.95
CA PRO A 2 2.29 44.35 -8.04
C PRO A 2 1.87 42.99 -7.47
N SER A 3 2.72 41.98 -7.69
CA SER A 3 2.70 40.69 -7.02
C SER A 3 2.48 40.92 -5.53
N LYS A 4 1.40 40.37 -4.96
CA LYS A 4 1.13 40.48 -3.51
C LYS A 4 2.32 39.84 -2.79
N ASN A 5 3.15 40.68 -2.16
CA ASN A 5 4.29 40.25 -1.36
C ASN A 5 3.81 39.34 -0.21
N VAL A 6 3.83 38.03 -0.44
CA VAL A 6 3.60 37.05 0.62
C VAL A 6 4.81 37.12 1.55
N THR A 7 4.60 37.64 2.76
CA THR A 7 5.66 37.76 3.77
C THR A 7 6.15 36.37 4.21
N PRO A 8 7.40 36.25 4.72
CA PRO A 8 7.94 34.97 5.20
C PRO A 8 7.05 34.30 6.26
N GLU A 9 6.40 35.10 7.11
CA GLU A 9 5.43 34.62 8.11
C GLU A 9 4.13 34.10 7.49
N MET A 10 3.62 34.75 6.44
CA MET A 10 2.46 34.27 5.68
C MET A 10 2.79 32.98 4.94
N LYS A 11 4.00 32.85 4.38
CA LYS A 11 4.51 31.60 3.80
C LYS A 11 4.60 30.49 4.84
N LYS A 12 5.13 30.77 6.03
CA LYS A 12 5.23 29.80 7.15
C LYS A 12 3.87 29.36 7.70
N LYS A 13 2.84 30.21 7.54
CA LYS A 13 1.45 29.96 7.94
C LYS A 13 0.63 29.22 6.86
N MET A 14 0.96 29.42 5.59
CA MET A 14 0.35 28.71 4.44
C MET A 14 1.04 27.38 4.13
N PHE A 15 2.34 27.32 4.34
CA PHE A 15 3.21 26.17 4.19
C PHE A 15 3.87 25.96 5.55
N PRO A 16 3.41 25.00 6.36
CA PRO A 16 4.23 24.45 7.44
C PRO A 16 5.61 24.04 6.87
N PRO A 17 6.64 23.81 7.70
CA PRO A 17 7.98 23.40 7.23
C PRO A 17 8.02 22.16 6.32
N ASP A 18 6.88 21.52 6.05
CA ASP A 18 6.69 20.23 5.42
C ASP A 18 6.23 20.31 3.95
N GLY A 19 6.12 21.51 3.36
CA GLY A 19 5.95 21.68 1.90
C GLY A 19 4.60 21.29 1.28
N VAL A 20 3.64 20.76 2.05
CA VAL A 20 2.29 20.44 1.55
C VAL A 20 1.36 21.63 1.79
N PRO A 21 0.69 22.19 0.77
CA PRO A 21 -0.28 23.25 0.95
C PRO A 21 -1.50 22.69 1.70
N CYS A 22 -1.61 22.99 2.98
CA CYS A 22 -2.83 22.74 3.74
C CYS A 22 -3.89 23.77 3.30
N ALA A 23 -4.80 23.36 2.42
CA ALA A 23 -5.98 24.16 2.09
C ALA A 23 -6.74 24.46 3.39
N LYS A 24 -7.05 25.74 3.63
CA LYS A 24 -7.68 26.24 4.88
C LYS A 24 -9.00 25.54 5.25
N ASN A 25 -9.62 24.78 4.33
CA ASN A 25 -10.95 24.20 4.45
C ASN A 25 -11.00 22.66 4.39
N MET A 26 -9.86 21.98 4.34
CA MET A 26 -9.82 20.51 4.20
C MET A 26 -10.25 19.85 5.53
N LYS A 27 -11.17 18.88 5.48
CA LYS A 27 -11.72 18.25 6.71
C LYS A 27 -10.63 17.38 7.35
N PRO A 28 -10.69 17.12 8.68
CA PRO A 28 -9.73 16.26 9.35
C PRO A 28 -9.58 14.87 8.70
N ASP A 29 -10.68 14.32 8.18
CA ASP A 29 -10.70 13.02 7.50
C ASP A 29 -9.94 13.07 6.16
N ASP A 30 -10.04 14.18 5.43
CA ASP A 30 -9.30 14.43 4.17
C ASP A 30 -7.78 14.45 4.42
N TYR A 31 -7.35 15.06 5.52
CA TYR A 31 -5.94 15.03 5.92
C TYR A 31 -5.46 13.62 6.24
N LEU A 32 -6.31 12.79 6.86
CA LEU A 32 -5.96 11.41 7.20
C LEU A 32 -5.81 10.55 5.95
N PHE A 33 -6.75 10.64 5.01
CA PHE A 33 -6.67 9.90 3.76
C PHE A 33 -5.49 10.35 2.90
N GLN A 34 -5.23 11.65 2.81
CA GLN A 34 -4.05 12.16 2.11
C GLN A 34 -2.74 11.68 2.76
N ALA A 35 -2.66 11.65 4.09
CA ALA A 35 -1.50 11.13 4.80
C ALA A 35 -1.25 9.63 4.52
N CYS A 36 -2.34 8.87 4.32
CA CYS A 36 -2.27 7.45 3.97
C CYS A 36 -1.99 7.23 2.47
N GLU A 37 -2.46 8.10 1.58
CA GLU A 37 -2.30 8.00 0.11
C GLU A 37 -0.88 8.34 -0.35
N TYR A 38 -0.34 9.47 0.11
CA TYR A 38 0.99 9.94 -0.32
C TYR A 38 2.14 9.24 0.40
N GLY A 39 1.84 8.19 1.16
CA GLY A 39 2.86 7.38 1.82
C GLY A 39 3.77 8.23 2.69
N CYS A 40 3.37 8.41 3.95
CA CYS A 40 4.31 8.56 5.06
C CYS A 40 4.76 9.97 5.47
N ASN A 41 3.80 10.87 5.63
CA ASN A 41 3.98 11.98 6.56
C ASN A 41 3.40 11.61 7.94
N THR A 42 4.23 11.03 8.83
CA THR A 42 3.84 10.73 10.22
C THR A 42 3.32 11.97 10.94
N GLN A 43 3.87 13.15 10.63
CA GLN A 43 3.40 14.42 11.20
C GLN A 43 2.03 14.82 10.65
N ALA A 44 1.69 14.45 9.41
CA ALA A 44 0.34 14.64 8.87
C ALA A 44 -0.65 13.68 9.55
N LEU A 45 -0.26 12.43 9.79
CA LEU A 45 -1.04 11.48 10.59
C LEU A 45 -1.30 12.02 11.99
N ASP A 46 -0.26 12.45 12.71
CA ASP A 46 -0.39 13.01 14.07
C ASP A 46 -1.28 14.24 14.09
N ARG A 47 -1.16 15.13 13.09
CA ARG A 47 -2.02 16.31 12.96
C ARG A 47 -3.47 15.95 12.67
N ALA A 48 -3.72 14.97 11.80
CA ALA A 48 -5.08 14.51 11.50
C ALA A 48 -5.73 13.91 12.76
N LEU A 49 -4.98 13.08 13.49
CA LEU A 49 -5.41 12.48 14.75
C LEU A 49 -5.63 13.53 15.85
N ALA A 50 -4.79 14.56 15.95
CA ALA A 50 -4.97 15.67 16.88
C ALA A 50 -6.25 16.47 16.59
N LYS A 51 -6.66 16.54 15.31
CA LYS A 51 -7.92 17.15 14.89
C LYS A 51 -9.15 16.23 15.04
N LYS A 52 -9.01 15.08 15.73
CA LYS A 52 -10.06 14.07 15.92
C LYS A 52 -10.59 13.52 14.59
N ALA A 53 -9.71 13.31 13.60
CA ALA A 53 -10.07 12.62 12.37
C ALA A 53 -10.63 11.22 12.69
N ASN A 54 -11.64 10.82 11.92
CA ASN A 54 -12.27 9.52 12.08
C ASN A 54 -11.41 8.43 11.44
N VAL A 55 -10.79 7.59 12.28
CA VAL A 55 -9.92 6.48 11.86
C VAL A 55 -10.66 5.38 11.09
N ASN A 56 -11.98 5.33 11.19
CA ASN A 56 -12.86 4.38 10.51
C ASN A 56 -13.67 5.04 9.38
N ALA A 57 -13.30 6.26 8.97
CA ALA A 57 -13.89 6.90 7.80
C ALA A 57 -13.70 6.02 6.56
N ARG A 58 -14.59 6.15 5.58
CA ARG A 58 -14.55 5.37 4.34
C ARG A 58 -14.42 6.31 3.15
N ASN A 59 -13.47 6.07 2.25
CA ASN A 59 -13.29 6.87 1.04
C ASN A 59 -14.40 6.60 -0.02
N LYS A 60 -14.32 7.22 -1.19
CA LYS A 60 -15.29 7.01 -2.31
C LYS A 60 -15.36 5.58 -2.82
N SER A 61 -14.39 4.73 -2.49
CA SER A 61 -14.36 3.30 -2.82
C SER A 61 -14.66 2.43 -1.59
N GLY A 62 -15.15 3.04 -0.50
CA GLY A 62 -15.40 2.39 0.78
C GLY A 62 -14.16 2.01 1.58
N MET A 63 -12.95 2.36 1.14
CA MET A 63 -11.71 1.97 1.81
C MET A 63 -11.48 2.78 3.07
N THR A 64 -10.99 2.11 4.11
CA THR A 64 -10.60 2.77 5.37
C THR A 64 -9.17 3.30 5.31
N PRO A 65 -8.79 4.23 6.21
CA PRO A 65 -7.40 4.67 6.37
C PRO A 65 -6.43 3.50 6.58
N LEU A 66 -6.86 2.47 7.32
CA LEU A 66 -6.06 1.26 7.56
C LEU A 66 -5.80 0.48 6.27
N MET A 67 -6.81 0.34 5.40
CA MET A 67 -6.63 -0.29 4.08
C MET A 67 -5.69 0.51 3.18
N MET A 68 -5.78 1.84 3.19
CA MET A 68 -4.86 2.68 2.41
C MET A 68 -3.44 2.66 2.95
N ALA A 69 -3.26 2.54 4.27
CA ALA A 69 -1.94 2.29 4.84
C ALA A 69 -1.39 0.92 4.39
N ALA A 70 -2.25 -0.10 4.26
CA ALA A 70 -1.89 -1.43 3.79
C ALA A 70 -1.33 -1.45 2.35
N THR A 71 -1.82 -0.59 1.46
CA THR A 71 -1.32 -0.51 0.07
C THR A 71 0.05 0.16 -0.05
N ASN A 72 0.45 0.98 0.92
CA ASN A 72 1.74 1.68 0.94
C ASN A 72 2.80 0.96 1.77
N TRP A 73 2.76 -0.38 1.74
CA TRP A 73 3.63 -1.21 2.55
C TRP A 73 5.10 -1.11 2.18
N THR A 74 5.47 -0.64 0.99
CA THR A 74 6.88 -0.50 0.54
C THR A 74 7.65 0.58 1.28
N HIS A 75 6.95 1.50 1.97
CA HIS A 75 7.60 2.60 2.67
C HIS A 75 8.12 2.16 4.06
N PRO A 76 9.32 2.59 4.48
CA PRO A 76 9.92 2.19 5.77
C PRO A 76 9.13 2.58 7.03
N LYS A 77 8.15 3.48 6.90
CA LYS A 77 7.29 3.94 8.01
C LYS A 77 5.95 3.20 8.08
N TYR A 78 5.73 2.22 7.21
CA TYR A 78 4.51 1.42 7.14
C TYR A 78 4.07 0.86 8.50
N MET A 79 4.99 0.21 9.21
CA MET A 79 4.70 -0.38 10.53
C MET A 79 4.24 0.66 11.54
N THR A 80 4.92 1.81 11.60
CA THR A 80 4.54 2.92 12.49
C THR A 80 3.14 3.44 12.18
N PHE A 81 2.76 3.50 10.90
CA PHE A 81 1.41 3.91 10.49
C PHE A 81 0.36 2.90 10.95
N LEU A 82 0.58 1.60 10.71
CA LEU A 82 -0.34 0.55 11.16
C LEU A 82 -0.52 0.56 12.68
N GLU A 83 0.58 0.58 13.43
CA GLU A 83 0.55 0.59 14.89
C GLU A 83 -0.20 1.81 15.43
N THR A 84 0.05 2.98 14.85
CA THR A 84 -0.61 4.23 15.27
C THR A 84 -2.11 4.19 15.00
N LEU A 85 -2.53 3.75 13.80
CA LEU A 85 -3.94 3.62 13.46
C LEU A 85 -4.67 2.63 14.37
N LEU A 86 -4.04 1.47 14.63
CA LEU A 86 -4.60 0.45 15.51
C LEU A 86 -4.66 0.92 16.97
N ALA A 87 -3.65 1.64 17.45
CA ALA A 87 -3.65 2.24 18.80
C ALA A 87 -4.77 3.28 18.97
N LYS A 88 -5.23 3.90 17.87
CA LYS A 88 -6.33 4.86 17.86
C LYS A 88 -7.71 4.22 17.64
N GLY A 89 -7.79 2.88 17.60
CA GLY A 89 -9.05 2.16 17.49
C GLY A 89 -9.54 1.97 16.04
N ALA A 90 -8.62 1.91 15.08
CA ALA A 90 -8.97 1.50 13.72
C ALA A 90 -9.54 0.07 13.73
N GLU A 91 -10.72 -0.09 13.15
CA GLU A 91 -11.37 -1.38 12.99
C GLU A 91 -10.73 -2.17 11.84
N VAL A 92 -10.37 -3.43 12.12
CA VAL A 92 -9.63 -4.28 11.18
C VAL A 92 -10.52 -5.03 10.19
N ASN A 93 -11.79 -5.25 10.54
CA ASN A 93 -12.73 -6.07 9.77
C ASN A 93 -13.75 -5.23 8.98
N VAL A 94 -13.45 -3.96 8.72
CA VAL A 94 -14.30 -3.13 7.86
C VAL A 94 -14.16 -3.61 6.42
N GLU A 95 -15.26 -3.64 5.68
CA GLU A 95 -15.31 -4.02 4.27
C GLU A 95 -15.32 -2.75 3.38
N SER A 96 -14.54 -2.76 2.31
CA SER A 96 -14.63 -1.79 1.21
C SER A 96 -15.93 -1.97 0.41
N GLU A 97 -16.21 -1.10 -0.55
CA GLU A 97 -17.38 -1.29 -1.44
C GLU A 97 -17.34 -2.59 -2.24
N TYR A 98 -16.15 -3.20 -2.36
CA TYR A 98 -15.91 -4.46 -3.06
C TYR A 98 -15.89 -5.68 -2.11
N GLY A 99 -16.27 -5.50 -0.84
CA GLY A 99 -16.20 -6.57 0.17
C GLY A 99 -14.79 -6.89 0.66
N ASN A 100 -13.75 -6.23 0.13
CA ASN A 100 -12.37 -6.46 0.58
C ASN A 100 -12.15 -5.86 1.97
N THR A 101 -11.51 -6.64 2.84
CA THR A 101 -10.97 -6.23 4.15
C THR A 101 -9.50 -5.81 4.05
N VAL A 102 -8.91 -5.33 5.14
CA VAL A 102 -7.46 -5.05 5.20
C VAL A 102 -6.62 -6.30 4.90
N MET A 103 -7.09 -7.48 5.32
CA MET A 103 -6.39 -8.75 5.09
C MET A 103 -6.39 -9.14 3.61
N ASP A 104 -7.50 -8.90 2.91
CA ASP A 104 -7.59 -9.20 1.47
C ASP A 104 -6.63 -8.33 0.66
N VAL A 105 -6.52 -7.05 1.01
CA VAL A 105 -5.56 -6.13 0.39
C VAL A 105 -4.14 -6.64 0.59
N LEU A 106 -3.76 -7.01 1.83
CA LEU A 106 -2.42 -7.52 2.11
C LEU A 106 -2.12 -8.85 1.42
N ASN A 107 -3.07 -9.79 1.44
CA ASN A 107 -2.88 -11.09 0.78
C ASN A 107 -2.71 -10.93 -0.73
N LYS A 108 -3.44 -10.01 -1.36
CA LYS A 108 -3.28 -9.70 -2.79
C LYS A 108 -1.87 -9.18 -3.10
N GLU A 109 -1.36 -8.27 -2.28
CA GLU A 109 0.01 -7.76 -2.40
C GLU A 109 1.03 -8.87 -2.19
N ILE A 110 0.88 -9.70 -1.14
CA ILE A 110 1.78 -10.83 -0.88
C ILE A 110 1.85 -11.76 -2.09
N ILE A 111 0.70 -12.20 -2.61
CA ILE A 111 0.65 -13.10 -3.78
C ILE A 111 1.32 -12.48 -5.00
N HIS A 112 1.08 -11.19 -5.26
CA HIS A 112 1.67 -10.49 -6.40
C HIS A 112 3.21 -10.45 -6.32
N TYR A 113 3.74 -10.09 -5.15
CA TYR A 113 5.19 -9.96 -4.95
C TYR A 113 5.89 -11.31 -4.79
N GLU A 114 5.24 -12.31 -4.19
CA GLU A 114 5.75 -13.69 -4.17
C GLU A 114 5.88 -14.25 -5.59
N ALA A 115 4.87 -14.05 -6.44
CA ALA A 115 4.94 -14.47 -7.84
C ALA A 115 6.08 -13.75 -8.61
N ALA A 116 6.27 -12.44 -8.36
CA ALA A 116 7.37 -11.68 -8.93
C ALA A 116 8.73 -12.19 -8.43
N ARG A 117 8.84 -12.50 -7.13
CA ARG A 117 10.04 -13.05 -6.49
C ARG A 117 10.40 -14.41 -7.07
N GLU A 118 9.45 -15.33 -7.20
CA GLU A 118 9.66 -16.65 -7.80
C GLU A 118 10.13 -16.55 -9.25
N LYS A 119 9.52 -15.63 -10.02
CA LYS A 119 9.93 -15.38 -11.41
C LYS A 119 11.37 -14.88 -11.49
N GLU A 120 11.78 -13.95 -10.62
CA GLU A 120 13.14 -13.43 -10.56
C GLU A 120 14.13 -14.52 -10.12
N ILE A 121 13.78 -15.38 -9.14
CA ILE A 121 14.61 -16.53 -8.75
C ILE A 121 14.84 -17.45 -9.95
N LYS A 122 13.78 -17.74 -10.72
CA LYS A 122 13.89 -18.56 -11.92
C LYS A 122 14.76 -17.90 -12.99
N ASP A 123 14.56 -16.62 -13.29
CA ASP A 123 15.38 -15.88 -14.26
C ASP A 123 16.87 -15.83 -13.85
N GLN A 124 17.16 -15.66 -12.55
CA GLN A 124 18.52 -15.74 -12.04
C GLN A 124 19.12 -17.14 -12.16
N ALA A 125 18.33 -18.19 -11.91
CA ALA A 125 18.76 -19.58 -12.09
C ALA A 125 19.04 -19.91 -13.56
N ASP A 126 18.13 -19.54 -14.48
CA ASP A 126 18.27 -19.74 -15.92
C ASP A 126 19.53 -19.02 -16.45
N ARG A 127 19.78 -17.78 -16.00
CA ARG A 127 21.00 -17.03 -16.34
C ARG A 127 22.26 -17.69 -15.81
N ARG A 128 22.25 -18.23 -14.58
CA ARG A 128 23.39 -18.98 -14.03
C ARG A 128 23.67 -20.25 -14.82
N GLU A 129 22.64 -21.00 -15.19
CA GLU A 129 22.77 -22.21 -16.01
C GLU A 129 23.39 -21.91 -17.39
N ILE A 130 22.95 -20.81 -18.01
CA ILE A 130 23.52 -20.32 -19.28
C ILE A 130 24.99 -19.91 -19.09
N MET A 131 25.32 -19.14 -18.04
CA MET A 131 26.69 -18.68 -17.77
C MET A 131 27.65 -19.82 -17.42
N GLU A 132 27.17 -20.85 -16.71
CA GLU A 132 27.97 -22.02 -16.33
C GLU A 132 28.12 -23.04 -17.48
N GLY A 133 27.52 -22.77 -18.65
CA GLY A 133 27.60 -23.63 -19.83
C GLY A 133 26.86 -24.96 -19.68
N ARG A 134 25.87 -25.02 -18.78
CA ARG A 134 25.04 -26.21 -18.54
C ARG A 134 23.74 -26.22 -19.37
N GLY A 135 23.33 -25.07 -19.91
CA GLY A 135 22.15 -24.92 -20.76
C GLY A 135 22.41 -25.20 -22.26
N PRO A 136 21.37 -25.24 -23.11
CA PRO A 136 21.52 -25.41 -24.55
C PRO A 136 22.38 -24.27 -25.10
N VAL A 137 23.53 -24.61 -25.71
CA VAL A 137 24.52 -23.69 -26.29
C VAL A 137 23.87 -22.45 -26.92
N GLY A 138 23.85 -21.33 -26.18
CA GLY A 138 23.17 -20.09 -26.54
C GLY A 138 24.15 -18.92 -26.61
N TRP A 139 24.33 -18.38 -27.82
CA TRP A 139 24.94 -17.08 -28.19
C TRP A 139 26.24 -16.63 -27.49
N GLY A 140 27.08 -17.55 -27.04
CA GLY A 140 28.45 -17.27 -26.59
C GLY A 140 29.48 -17.67 -27.63
N TYR A 141 30.38 -16.75 -28.01
CA TYR A 141 31.57 -17.09 -28.80
C TYR A 141 32.52 -17.95 -27.95
N GLY A 142 32.92 -19.12 -28.44
CA GLY A 142 33.97 -19.95 -27.82
C GLY A 142 33.52 -21.36 -27.41
N THR A 143 34.46 -22.15 -26.88
CA THR A 143 34.22 -23.52 -26.41
C THR A 143 33.59 -23.53 -25.00
N ALA A 144 33.06 -24.67 -24.57
CA ALA A 144 32.54 -24.84 -23.20
C ALA A 144 33.60 -24.56 -22.11
N GLU A 145 34.90 -24.69 -22.42
CA GLU A 145 35.99 -24.33 -21.51
C GLU A 145 36.23 -22.82 -21.42
N ASP A 146 36.01 -22.08 -22.51
CA ASP A 146 36.14 -20.63 -22.54
C ASP A 146 35.00 -19.95 -21.78
N GLN A 147 33.79 -20.51 -21.89
CA GLN A 147 32.63 -20.05 -21.13
C GLN A 147 32.84 -20.20 -19.62
N LYS A 148 33.46 -21.31 -19.17
CA LYS A 148 33.81 -21.55 -17.76
C LYS A 148 34.81 -20.54 -17.18
N LYS A 149 35.55 -19.79 -18.02
CA LYS A 149 36.52 -18.77 -17.59
C LYS A 149 35.92 -17.37 -17.53
N THR A 150 34.65 -17.18 -17.92
CA THR A 150 34.00 -15.87 -17.90
C THR A 150 33.59 -15.47 -16.48
N VAL A 151 33.73 -14.18 -16.16
CA VAL A 151 33.41 -13.64 -14.83
C VAL A 151 31.89 -13.65 -14.64
N ILE A 152 31.43 -14.44 -13.67
CA ILE A 152 30.04 -14.44 -13.23
C ILE A 152 29.80 -13.12 -12.48
N TRP A 153 28.99 -12.24 -13.05
CA TRP A 153 28.56 -11.02 -12.35
C TRP A 153 27.78 -11.44 -11.11
N ASN A 154 28.28 -11.05 -9.93
CA ASN A 154 27.64 -11.35 -8.66
C ASN A 154 26.38 -10.48 -8.50
N ARG A 155 25.25 -10.95 -9.03
CA ARG A 155 23.95 -10.30 -8.80
C ARG A 155 23.57 -10.51 -7.33
N PRO A 156 23.16 -9.46 -6.60
CA PRO A 156 22.70 -9.61 -5.21
C PRO A 156 21.56 -10.62 -5.13
N ALA A 157 21.39 -11.24 -3.97
CA ALA A 157 20.32 -12.20 -3.77
C ALA A 157 18.97 -11.53 -4.08
N VAL A 158 17.99 -12.29 -4.57
CA VAL A 158 16.66 -11.73 -4.90
C VAL A 158 16.08 -10.95 -3.72
N ASP A 159 16.27 -11.45 -2.49
CA ASP A 159 15.80 -10.84 -1.25
C ASP A 159 16.51 -9.52 -0.89
N GLU A 160 17.67 -9.24 -1.49
CA GLU A 160 18.44 -8.00 -1.29
C GLU A 160 18.08 -6.91 -2.31
N LEU A 161 17.33 -7.24 -3.36
CA LEU A 161 16.89 -6.27 -4.35
C LEU A 161 15.95 -5.25 -3.72
N ASP A 162 16.01 -4.00 -4.19
CA ASP A 162 15.20 -2.90 -3.66
C ASP A 162 13.70 -3.18 -3.67
N ASP A 163 13.24 -3.97 -4.64
CA ASP A 163 11.83 -4.37 -4.83
C ASP A 163 11.36 -5.39 -3.77
N PHE A 164 12.25 -6.25 -3.28
CA PHE A 164 11.92 -7.37 -2.39
C PHE A 164 12.42 -7.20 -0.95
N LYS A 165 13.43 -6.35 -0.72
CA LYS A 165 14.03 -6.10 0.62
C LYS A 165 13.00 -5.69 1.69
N MET A 166 11.89 -5.10 1.25
CA MET A 166 10.81 -4.61 2.10
C MET A 166 9.73 -5.65 2.38
N MET A 167 9.68 -6.76 1.65
CA MET A 167 8.68 -7.82 1.86
C MET A 167 8.58 -8.33 3.31
N PRO A 168 9.67 -8.44 4.10
CA PRO A 168 9.56 -8.83 5.51
C PRO A 168 8.62 -7.95 6.34
N GLN A 169 8.47 -6.66 6.01
CA GLN A 169 7.56 -5.78 6.74
C GLN A 169 6.10 -6.02 6.40
N LEU A 170 5.81 -6.48 5.18
CA LEU A 170 4.46 -6.89 4.76
C LEU A 170 3.97 -8.08 5.59
N TYR A 171 4.81 -9.10 5.79
CA TYR A 171 4.49 -10.24 6.64
C TYR A 171 4.33 -9.85 8.11
N LYS A 172 5.15 -8.91 8.62
CA LYS A 172 4.98 -8.37 9.97
C LYS A 172 3.65 -7.64 10.14
N GLY A 173 3.25 -6.83 9.16
CA GLY A 173 1.96 -6.14 9.15
C GLY A 173 0.79 -7.13 9.15
N LYS A 174 0.87 -8.20 8.34
CA LYS A 174 -0.11 -9.29 8.32
C LYS A 174 -0.22 -9.97 9.69
N ALA A 175 0.90 -10.42 10.27
CA ALA A 175 0.90 -11.10 11.57
C ALA A 175 0.32 -10.20 12.69
N LEU A 176 0.60 -8.90 12.64
CA LEU A 176 0.07 -7.92 13.59
C LEU A 176 -1.45 -7.78 13.48
N LEU A 177 -1.99 -7.77 12.25
CA LEU A 177 -3.44 -7.70 12.01
C LEU A 177 -4.14 -9.01 12.38
N GLU A 178 -3.53 -10.17 12.09
CA GLU A 178 -4.03 -11.48 12.53
C GLU A 178 -4.12 -11.56 14.06
N ALA A 179 -3.09 -11.06 14.77
CA ALA A 179 -3.11 -10.98 16.23
C ALA A 179 -4.23 -10.07 16.78
N LYS A 180 -4.74 -9.14 15.97
CA LYS A 180 -5.88 -8.27 16.29
C LYS A 180 -7.22 -8.86 15.86
N GLY A 181 -7.25 -10.08 15.33
CA GLY A 181 -8.46 -10.76 14.88
C GLY A 181 -8.96 -10.30 13.51
N ALA A 182 -8.07 -9.76 12.68
CA ALA A 182 -8.40 -9.42 11.30
C ALA A 182 -8.68 -10.70 10.49
N LYS A 183 -9.78 -10.71 9.73
CA LYS A 183 -10.17 -11.82 8.86
C LYS A 183 -10.29 -11.33 7.42
N ALA A 184 -10.07 -12.25 6.48
CA ALA A 184 -10.43 -12.05 5.08
C ALA A 184 -11.96 -11.85 4.97
N GLY A 185 -12.40 -11.01 4.03
CA GLY A 185 -13.81 -10.77 3.79
C GLY A 185 -14.48 -12.03 3.24
N GLU A 186 -15.60 -12.43 3.85
CA GLU A 186 -16.33 -13.65 3.46
C GLU A 186 -16.91 -13.56 2.03
N GLU A 187 -17.13 -12.34 1.52
CA GLU A 187 -17.76 -12.07 0.21
C GLU A 187 -16.99 -11.01 -0.61
N ALA A 188 -15.65 -11.04 -0.61
CA ALA A 188 -14.88 -10.17 -1.51
C ALA A 188 -15.25 -10.46 -2.97
N PHE A 189 -15.56 -9.42 -3.75
CA PHE A 189 -15.97 -9.57 -5.15
C PHE A 189 -15.22 -8.61 -6.07
N ASN A 190 -14.91 -9.11 -7.28
CA ASN A 190 -14.28 -8.31 -8.32
C ASN A 190 -15.37 -7.80 -9.29
N PRO A 191 -15.56 -6.47 -9.42
CA PRO A 191 -16.53 -5.88 -10.33
C PRO A 191 -16.37 -6.33 -11.79
N ALA A 192 -15.16 -6.72 -12.21
CA ALA A 192 -14.89 -7.14 -13.57
C ALA A 192 -15.61 -8.43 -13.99
N TYR A 193 -16.04 -9.25 -13.02
CA TYR A 193 -16.75 -10.52 -13.28
C TYR A 193 -18.25 -10.44 -12.97
N LEU A 194 -18.80 -9.25 -12.74
CA LEU A 194 -20.19 -9.04 -12.37
C LEU A 194 -20.90 -8.18 -13.40
N THR A 195 -22.21 -8.40 -13.56
CA THR A 195 -23.07 -7.45 -14.26
C THR A 195 -23.26 -6.18 -13.40
N ALA A 196 -23.67 -5.08 -14.04
CA ALA A 196 -23.91 -3.82 -13.33
C ALA A 196 -24.99 -3.96 -12.24
N GLU A 197 -26.01 -4.77 -12.48
CA GLU A 197 -27.12 -5.02 -11.55
C GLU A 197 -26.64 -5.81 -10.32
N GLU A 198 -25.90 -6.91 -10.53
CA GLU A 198 -25.31 -7.70 -9.45
C GLU A 198 -24.30 -6.89 -8.62
N PHE A 199 -23.52 -6.02 -9.27
CA PHE A 199 -22.59 -5.14 -8.59
C PHE A 199 -23.33 -4.16 -7.66
N VAL A 200 -24.39 -3.52 -8.15
CA VAL A 200 -25.20 -2.58 -7.35
C VAL A 200 -25.83 -3.31 -6.16
N GLU A 201 -26.40 -4.49 -6.37
CA GLU A 201 -27.02 -5.27 -5.30
C GLU A 201 -26.00 -5.64 -4.21
N LYS A 202 -24.83 -6.15 -4.59
CA LYS A 202 -23.77 -6.52 -3.66
C LYS A 202 -23.22 -5.29 -2.93
N ARG A 203 -22.93 -4.21 -3.65
CA ARG A 203 -22.48 -2.94 -3.07
C ARG A 203 -23.49 -2.43 -2.05
N ASP A 204 -24.77 -2.41 -2.39
CA ASP A 204 -25.83 -1.86 -1.52
C ASP A 204 -26.03 -2.72 -0.25
N LYS A 205 -25.87 -4.05 -0.36
CA LYS A 205 -25.80 -4.95 0.83
C LYS A 205 -24.65 -4.59 1.74
N VAL A 206 -23.45 -4.35 1.20
CA VAL A 206 -22.29 -3.92 1.99
C VAL A 206 -22.54 -2.54 2.61
N LEU A 207 -22.98 -1.56 1.82
CA LEU A 207 -23.28 -0.21 2.30
C LEU A 207 -24.34 -0.19 3.40
N ALA A 208 -25.30 -1.13 3.36
CA ALA A 208 -26.33 -1.24 4.38
C ALA A 208 -25.76 -1.61 5.77
N LYS A 209 -24.63 -2.32 5.84
CA LYS A 209 -23.93 -2.65 7.10
C LYS A 209 -23.30 -1.40 7.74
N TYR A 210 -22.97 -0.38 6.97
CA TYR A 210 -22.15 0.77 7.39
C TYR A 210 -22.94 2.09 7.47
N LYS A 211 -24.22 2.05 7.86
CA LYS A 211 -25.09 3.25 7.99
C LYS A 211 -24.75 4.13 9.20
N ASP A 212 -23.93 3.65 10.13
CA ASP A 212 -23.56 4.40 11.32
C ASP A 212 -22.70 5.63 11.00
N LYS A 213 -22.85 6.69 11.81
CA LYS A 213 -22.03 7.91 11.72
C LYS A 213 -20.52 7.65 11.86
N LYS A 214 -20.13 6.52 12.46
CA LYS A 214 -18.72 6.10 12.59
C LYS A 214 -18.09 5.65 11.26
N TYR A 215 -18.87 5.30 10.25
CA TYR A 215 -18.40 4.92 8.91
C TYR A 215 -18.72 5.97 7.84
N LYS A 216 -18.88 7.23 8.27
CA LYS A 216 -19.29 8.32 7.40
C LYS A 216 -18.44 8.35 6.12
N MET A 217 -19.13 8.32 4.98
CA MET A 217 -18.51 8.47 3.68
C MET A 217 -17.76 9.80 3.58
N TYR A 218 -16.52 9.68 3.15
CA TYR A 218 -15.67 10.76 2.74
C TYR A 218 -16.20 11.36 1.44
N ASN A 219 -16.92 12.47 1.55
CA ASN A 219 -17.18 13.34 0.41
C ASN A 219 -15.97 14.27 0.26
N GLY A 220 -14.87 13.72 -0.27
CA GLY A 220 -13.73 14.52 -0.72
C GLY A 220 -14.20 15.56 -1.74
N GLN A 221 -13.74 16.80 -1.57
CA GLN A 221 -13.97 17.89 -2.53
C GLN A 221 -13.34 17.57 -3.88
#